data_AF-A0A1R2CTG6-F1
#
_entry.id   AF-A0A1R2CTG6-F1
#
_cell.length_a   1.000
_cell.length_b   1.000
_cell.length_c   1.000
_cell.angle_alpha   90.00
_cell.angle_beta   90.00
_cell.angle_gamma   90.00
#
_symmetry.space_group_name_H-M   'P 1'
#
loop_
_entity.id
_entity.type
_entity.pdbx_description
1 polymer ?
#
loop_
_entity_poly.entity_id
_entity_poly.type
_entity_poly.pdbx_seq_one_letter_code
_entity_poly.pdbx_strand_id
1 'polypeptide(L)'
;MDSEVIQELVNQIESMRRELTMKEMKISELEEVIANMQREPNNNPSMEAEESKAKRSWSGVNTASKFKTFVANTIKFCHSTDGDNSKIEFPISLSNQSSERAYLLRGLSTNSLIARVLEDIREISSKKKILEDEVSKNREEINESARKTIEAMEQSFSTPLKSLQDEIVNSMKTIKDELETGLVIETTSQKLFLVENIDSEKLQISLIQLKDSYGIALKEPKTITKSIYDFDNMRAVIKSETDSIMNTLDTCQLTVYYQLIEVENNEKICCPINILPDGIGLQDYEIKFSNTQHEITEIVNKNEGAIKFTTIVVSEDCGLIQASVIELFTHEMSDHILNVLHLHVEDMKEEIPLDAIYMLPEQSSQEYEDWSKDFTGLELRYKLLVKSGKVDSILYNTGSTTEYIHFLERRIKIGDYYKYENYIVQVMSVPTGLLTRDWQGKKSDCGLVYTLNKPESHCLARHAIDLPGLVDVKIIMSQGDFVKDGSEIAVPACQCVELNAKEKLDLQQSFKFLEENKSNVIQEQVKKIEALVEKYNMFNVKDNKSYLNELTNIVRDVKESICDDVEMRSKYQIIIGQAERVIRNVAIDIRFNGQ
;
A
#
# COMPACT_ATOMS: atom_id res chain seq x y z
N MET A 1 -15.52 -40.61 15.24
CA MET A 1 -14.42 -41.55 15.55
C MET A 1 -13.53 -40.89 16.58
N ASP A 2 -13.20 -41.57 17.68
CA ASP A 2 -12.30 -41.04 18.70
C ASP A 2 -10.92 -40.73 18.10
N SER A 3 -10.35 -39.58 18.48
CA SER A 3 -9.03 -39.13 18.03
C SER A 3 -7.93 -40.17 18.26
N GLU A 4 -8.10 -41.05 19.25
CA GLU A 4 -7.18 -42.16 19.53
C GLU A 4 -7.19 -43.22 18.42
N VAL A 5 -8.35 -43.54 17.84
CA VAL A 5 -8.48 -44.55 16.77
C VAL A 5 -7.82 -44.05 15.47
N ILE A 6 -7.96 -42.76 15.17
CA ILE A 6 -7.31 -42.15 14.01
C ILE A 6 -5.79 -42.13 14.21
N GLN A 7 -5.31 -41.77 15.39
CA GLN A 7 -3.88 -41.75 15.69
C GLN A 7 -3.28 -43.17 15.63
N GLU A 8 -4.00 -44.19 16.08
CA GLU A 8 -3.54 -45.57 16.01
C GLU A 8 -3.47 -46.09 14.55
N LEU A 9 -4.44 -45.72 13.71
CA LEU A 9 -4.40 -46.03 12.28
C LEU A 9 -3.25 -45.32 11.55
N VAL A 10 -3.00 -44.04 11.86
CA VAL A 10 -1.85 -43.29 11.31
C VAL A 10 -0.54 -43.97 11.70
N ASN A 11 -0.40 -44.38 12.96
CA ASN A 11 0.80 -45.07 13.44
C ASN A 11 0.98 -46.45 12.75
N GLN A 12 -0.11 -47.19 12.50
CA GLN A 12 -0.05 -48.46 11.76
C GLN A 12 0.36 -48.25 10.29
N ILE A 13 -0.19 -47.24 9.62
CA ILE A 13 0.18 -46.90 8.23
C ILE A 13 1.64 -46.49 8.14
N GLU A 14 2.13 -45.66 9.07
CA GLU A 14 3.54 -45.28 9.12
C GLU A 14 4.47 -46.48 9.36
N SER A 15 4.08 -47.39 10.24
CA SER A 15 4.83 -48.62 10.52
C SER A 15 4.97 -49.49 9.26
N MET A 16 3.85 -49.73 8.57
CA MET A 16 3.85 -50.48 7.30
C MET A 16 4.68 -49.80 6.23
N ARG A 17 4.64 -48.46 6.14
CA ARG A 17 5.44 -47.70 5.18
C ARG A 17 6.94 -47.85 5.43
N ARG A 18 7.38 -47.79 6.70
CA ARG A 18 8.78 -48.03 7.07
C ARG A 18 9.23 -49.46 6.74
N GLU A 19 8.37 -50.45 6.96
CA GLU A 19 8.68 -51.84 6.61
C GLU A 19 8.80 -52.03 5.09
N LEU A 20 7.93 -51.39 4.30
CA LEU A 20 7.98 -51.42 2.84
C LEU A 20 9.29 -50.80 2.34
N THR A 21 9.68 -49.62 2.84
CA THR A 21 10.93 -48.95 2.46
C THR A 21 12.16 -49.78 2.83
N MET A 22 12.17 -50.48 3.98
CA MET A 22 13.26 -51.41 4.31
C MET A 22 13.32 -52.62 3.37
N LYS A 23 12.17 -53.13 2.92
CA LYS A 23 12.14 -54.22 1.94
C LYS A 23 12.61 -53.75 0.56
N GLU A 24 12.23 -52.56 0.13
CA GLU A 24 12.72 -51.93 -1.11
C GLU A 24 14.23 -51.70 -1.07
N MET A 25 14.78 -51.19 0.04
CA MET A 25 16.23 -51.05 0.23
C MET A 25 16.95 -52.39 0.11
N LYS A 26 16.43 -53.46 0.75
CA LYS A 26 17.01 -54.81 0.64
C LYS A 26 16.93 -55.37 -0.78
N ILE A 27 15.86 -55.07 -1.52
CA ILE A 27 15.73 -55.44 -2.93
C ILE A 27 16.79 -54.70 -3.74
N SER A 28 16.96 -53.38 -3.56
CA SER A 28 18.01 -52.62 -4.24
C SER A 28 19.42 -53.09 -3.88
N GLU A 29 19.70 -53.43 -2.62
CA GLU A 29 20.97 -54.03 -2.21
C GLU A 29 21.21 -55.38 -2.90
N LEU A 30 20.18 -56.23 -3.00
CA LEU A 30 20.26 -57.51 -3.71
C LEU A 30 20.43 -57.31 -5.22
N GLU A 31 19.76 -56.34 -5.82
CA GLU A 31 19.93 -55.98 -7.23
C GLU A 31 21.33 -55.43 -7.51
N GLU A 32 21.90 -54.65 -6.59
CA GLU A 32 23.29 -54.18 -6.67
C GLU A 32 24.29 -55.33 -6.51
N VAL A 33 24.05 -56.27 -5.60
CA VAL A 33 24.86 -57.50 -5.47
C VAL A 33 24.77 -58.34 -6.74
N ILE A 34 23.58 -58.52 -7.32
CA ILE A 34 23.39 -59.23 -8.59
C ILE A 34 24.10 -58.49 -9.74
N ALA A 35 23.97 -57.16 -9.80
CA ALA A 35 24.63 -56.34 -10.81
C ALA A 35 26.17 -56.37 -10.67
N ASN A 36 26.69 -56.42 -9.45
CA ASN A 36 28.12 -56.54 -9.17
C ASN A 36 28.63 -57.96 -9.46
N MET A 37 27.85 -59.00 -9.19
CA MET A 37 28.14 -60.37 -9.62
C MET A 37 28.13 -60.52 -11.16
N GLN A 38 27.38 -59.67 -11.86
CA GLN A 38 27.35 -59.61 -13.33
C GLN A 38 28.43 -58.70 -13.93
N ARG A 39 29.05 -57.79 -13.15
CA ARG A 39 29.99 -56.77 -13.63
C ARG A 39 31.49 -57.12 -13.56
N GLU A 40 31.88 -58.27 -13.04
CA GLU A 40 33.26 -58.78 -13.21
C GLU A 40 33.31 -60.11 -13.99
N PRO A 41 34.11 -60.28 -15.07
CA PRO A 41 35.22 -59.43 -15.53
C PRO A 41 35.07 -58.93 -16.97
N ASN A 42 35.26 -57.62 -17.17
CA ASN A 42 36.07 -57.12 -18.28
C ASN A 42 36.48 -55.66 -18.03
N ASN A 43 37.77 -55.41 -18.22
CA ASN A 43 38.46 -54.11 -18.26
C ASN A 43 39.06 -53.62 -16.93
N ASN A 44 40.30 -54.07 -16.70
CA ASN A 44 41.29 -53.27 -16.00
C ASN A 44 42.31 -52.77 -17.04
N PRO A 45 42.33 -51.49 -17.44
CA PRO A 45 43.35 -50.92 -18.30
C PRO A 45 44.32 -50.09 -17.46
N SER A 46 45.40 -50.71 -17.00
CA SER A 46 46.58 -49.96 -16.56
C SER A 46 47.83 -50.81 -16.74
N MET A 47 48.59 -50.54 -17.79
CA MET A 47 50.07 -50.58 -17.87
C MET A 47 50.51 -50.57 -19.34
N GLU A 48 50.28 -49.45 -20.04
CA GLU A 48 51.10 -49.01 -21.17
C GLU A 48 51.96 -47.84 -20.69
N ALA A 49 52.98 -48.13 -19.90
CA ALA A 49 54.10 -47.23 -19.63
C ALA A 49 55.24 -48.02 -18.95
N GLU A 50 55.85 -48.98 -19.65
CA GLU A 50 57.26 -49.41 -19.42
C GLU A 50 57.79 -50.44 -20.45
N GLU A 51 57.30 -50.46 -21.70
CA GLU A 51 57.92 -51.27 -22.77
C GLU A 51 58.95 -50.47 -23.58
N SER A 52 60.07 -50.15 -22.94
CA SER A 52 61.33 -49.91 -23.63
C SER A 52 62.50 -50.42 -22.81
N LYS A 53 62.63 -51.75 -22.71
CA LYS A 53 63.87 -52.54 -22.55
C LYS A 53 63.55 -53.98 -22.14
N ALA A 54 63.43 -54.87 -23.12
CA ALA A 54 63.96 -56.25 -23.05
C ALA A 54 63.54 -57.05 -24.28
N LYS A 55 64.35 -56.98 -25.33
CA LYS A 55 64.50 -58.13 -26.24
C LYS A 55 65.01 -59.31 -25.42
N ARG A 56 64.29 -60.43 -25.40
CA ARG A 56 64.83 -61.77 -25.71
C ARG A 56 63.78 -62.87 -25.56
N SER A 57 63.47 -63.48 -26.71
CA SER A 57 63.23 -64.91 -26.93
C SER A 57 62.48 -65.69 -25.84
N TRP A 58 61.28 -66.17 -26.17
CA TRP A 58 61.05 -67.62 -26.20
C TRP A 58 59.83 -67.97 -27.05
N SER A 59 60.10 -68.73 -28.09
CA SER A 59 59.19 -69.51 -28.93
C SER A 59 58.56 -70.64 -28.13
N GLY A 60 57.26 -70.89 -28.30
CA GLY A 60 56.62 -72.09 -27.76
C GLY A 60 55.10 -71.99 -27.56
N VAL A 61 54.33 -71.85 -28.65
CA VAL A 61 53.42 -72.89 -29.16
C VAL A 61 52.23 -73.26 -28.23
N ASN A 62 51.11 -72.58 -28.50
CA ASN A 62 49.84 -73.20 -28.96
C ASN A 62 48.95 -74.06 -28.04
N THR A 63 49.03 -73.93 -26.71
CA THR A 63 48.02 -74.50 -25.77
C THR A 63 47.16 -73.45 -25.07
N ALA A 64 47.69 -72.26 -24.75
CA ALA A 64 46.94 -71.20 -24.09
C ALA A 64 45.85 -70.56 -24.99
N SER A 65 46.08 -70.53 -26.31
CA SER A 65 45.10 -70.01 -27.29
C SER A 65 43.87 -70.92 -27.38
N LYS A 66 44.07 -72.24 -27.46
CA LYS A 66 42.96 -73.22 -27.51
C LYS A 66 42.16 -73.27 -26.20
N PHE A 67 42.82 -73.12 -25.05
CA PHE A 67 42.13 -73.04 -23.76
C PHE A 67 41.32 -71.74 -23.60
N LYS A 68 41.86 -70.59 -24.03
CA LYS A 68 41.11 -69.33 -24.08
C LYS A 68 39.91 -69.38 -25.03
N THR A 69 40.04 -69.99 -26.21
CA THR A 69 38.91 -70.16 -27.15
C THR A 69 37.85 -71.14 -26.62
N PHE A 70 38.26 -72.19 -25.91
CA PHE A 70 37.33 -73.14 -25.28
C PHE A 70 36.54 -72.49 -24.13
N VAL A 71 37.22 -71.73 -23.26
CA VAL A 71 36.59 -70.99 -22.15
C VAL A 71 35.68 -69.89 -22.71
N ALA A 72 36.11 -69.14 -23.74
CA ALA A 72 35.30 -68.10 -24.37
C ALA A 72 34.04 -68.66 -25.07
N ASN A 73 34.12 -69.83 -25.71
CA ASN A 73 32.97 -70.47 -26.34
C ASN A 73 32.01 -71.11 -25.30
N THR A 74 32.53 -71.58 -24.17
CA THR A 74 31.71 -72.10 -23.07
C THR A 74 30.97 -70.97 -22.36
N ILE A 75 31.62 -69.81 -22.16
CA ILE A 75 30.99 -68.60 -21.62
C ILE A 75 29.93 -68.04 -22.57
N LYS A 76 30.18 -68.02 -23.90
CA LYS A 76 29.15 -67.64 -24.90
C LYS A 76 27.95 -68.59 -24.95
N PHE A 77 28.16 -69.88 -24.68
CA PHE A 77 27.08 -70.88 -24.64
C PHE A 77 26.19 -70.72 -23.39
N CYS A 78 26.77 -70.31 -22.25
CA CYS A 78 26.00 -70.07 -21.02
C CYS A 78 25.27 -68.71 -21.00
N HIS A 79 25.72 -67.72 -21.77
CA HIS A 79 25.06 -66.41 -21.86
C HIS A 79 23.84 -66.37 -22.81
N SER A 80 23.57 -67.40 -23.61
CA SER A 80 22.45 -67.40 -24.57
C SER A 80 21.16 -68.06 -24.06
N THR A 81 21.02 -68.32 -22.76
CA THR A 81 19.89 -69.09 -22.20
C THR A 81 19.05 -68.37 -21.15
N ASP A 82 19.30 -67.09 -20.85
CA ASP A 82 18.45 -66.32 -19.92
C ASP A 82 17.59 -65.31 -20.69
N GLY A 83 16.37 -65.74 -21.03
CA GLY A 83 15.31 -64.92 -21.64
C GLY A 83 14.14 -65.80 -22.08
N ASP A 84 12.96 -65.58 -21.48
CA ASP A 84 11.74 -66.35 -21.68
C ASP A 84 11.37 -66.60 -23.16
N ASN A 85 10.94 -67.84 -23.43
CA ASN A 85 10.22 -68.32 -24.63
C ASN A 85 10.78 -67.92 -26.00
N SER A 86 11.82 -68.63 -26.45
CA SER A 86 12.05 -68.85 -27.88
C SER A 86 12.31 -70.33 -28.17
N LYS A 87 11.54 -70.90 -29.13
CA LYS A 87 11.77 -72.24 -29.67
C LYS A 87 13.17 -72.29 -30.29
N ILE A 88 14.05 -73.12 -29.75
CA ILE A 88 15.35 -73.43 -30.37
C ILE A 88 15.12 -74.53 -31.42
N GLU A 89 15.12 -74.16 -32.69
CA GLU A 89 15.36 -75.11 -33.78
C GLU A 89 16.87 -75.26 -33.98
N PHE A 90 17.37 -76.50 -33.85
CA PHE A 90 18.77 -76.82 -34.13
C PHE A 90 19.00 -76.80 -35.65
N PRO A 91 20.05 -76.13 -36.17
CA PRO A 91 20.50 -76.38 -37.53
C PRO A 91 21.09 -77.80 -37.59
N ILE A 92 20.30 -78.70 -38.15
CA ILE A 92 20.72 -80.01 -38.64
C ILE A 92 21.73 -79.76 -39.76
N SER A 93 23.02 -79.74 -39.44
CA SER A 93 24.08 -80.25 -40.31
C SER A 93 25.45 -79.93 -39.71
N LEU A 94 26.12 -80.94 -39.16
CA LEU A 94 27.51 -81.30 -39.49
C LEU A 94 27.86 -82.52 -38.65
N SER A 95 27.47 -83.66 -39.23
CA SER A 95 28.01 -84.98 -38.96
C SER A 95 29.55 -84.97 -38.99
N ASN A 96 30.12 -85.77 -38.10
CA ASN A 96 31.52 -86.23 -38.08
C ASN A 96 32.55 -85.31 -37.43
N GLN A 97 32.56 -85.32 -36.09
CA GLN A 97 33.80 -85.32 -35.28
C GLN A 97 33.48 -85.80 -33.84
N SER A 98 32.96 -87.02 -33.73
CA SER A 98 32.64 -87.68 -32.44
C SER A 98 33.84 -88.38 -31.79
N SER A 99 35.03 -88.36 -32.39
CA SER A 99 36.23 -89.02 -31.85
C SER A 99 37.20 -88.11 -31.07
N GLU A 100 37.18 -86.78 -31.26
CA GLU A 100 38.03 -85.86 -30.46
C GLU A 100 37.42 -85.50 -29.09
N ARG A 101 36.08 -85.54 -28.97
CA ARG A 101 35.37 -85.24 -27.71
C ARG A 101 35.60 -86.30 -26.63
N ALA A 102 35.76 -87.57 -27.02
CA ALA A 102 36.01 -88.69 -26.10
C ALA A 102 37.45 -88.74 -25.56
N TYR A 103 38.43 -88.19 -26.28
CA TYR A 103 39.83 -88.15 -25.83
C TYR A 103 40.10 -87.02 -24.83
N LEU A 104 39.48 -85.86 -24.98
CA LEU A 104 39.57 -84.78 -23.99
C LEU A 104 38.85 -85.14 -22.68
N LEU A 105 37.73 -85.88 -22.75
CA LEU A 105 37.01 -86.35 -21.56
C LEU A 105 37.74 -87.45 -20.76
N ARG A 106 38.60 -88.27 -21.41
CA ARG A 106 39.46 -89.24 -20.69
C ARG A 106 40.68 -88.63 -20.02
N GLY A 107 41.20 -87.51 -20.52
CA GLY A 107 42.32 -86.79 -19.88
C GLY A 107 41.91 -85.98 -18.65
N LEU A 108 40.64 -85.61 -18.54
CA LEU A 108 40.09 -84.82 -17.43
C LEU A 108 39.60 -85.69 -16.27
N SER A 109 39.36 -87.00 -16.47
CA SER A 109 38.89 -87.93 -15.43
C SER A 109 39.98 -88.47 -14.50
N THR A 110 41.26 -88.22 -14.79
CA THR A 110 42.38 -88.59 -13.90
C THR A 110 42.93 -87.42 -13.09
N ASN A 111 42.42 -86.21 -13.31
CA ASN A 111 42.79 -85.05 -12.53
C ASN A 111 41.81 -84.92 -11.36
N SER A 112 42.22 -85.41 -10.18
CA SER A 112 41.39 -85.51 -8.96
C SER A 112 40.77 -84.17 -8.53
N LEU A 113 41.38 -83.04 -8.92
CA LEU A 113 40.82 -81.71 -8.69
C LEU A 113 39.55 -81.45 -9.51
N ILE A 114 39.51 -81.88 -10.78
CA ILE A 114 38.39 -81.60 -11.69
C ILE A 114 37.18 -82.46 -11.33
N ALA A 115 37.40 -83.71 -10.95
CA ALA A 115 36.33 -84.58 -10.45
C ALA A 115 35.70 -84.03 -9.15
N ARG A 116 36.52 -83.51 -8.24
CA ARG A 116 36.05 -82.89 -6.99
C ARG A 116 35.27 -81.59 -7.24
N VAL A 117 35.78 -80.72 -8.12
CA VAL A 117 35.09 -79.49 -8.53
C VAL A 117 33.76 -79.79 -9.21
N LEU A 118 33.67 -80.83 -10.06
CA LEU A 118 32.41 -81.21 -10.69
C LEU A 118 31.38 -81.78 -9.69
N GLU A 119 31.84 -82.48 -8.66
CA GLU A 119 30.96 -82.98 -7.60
C GLU A 119 30.49 -81.83 -6.68
N ASP A 120 31.38 -80.90 -6.32
CA ASP A 120 31.03 -79.68 -5.59
C ASP A 120 30.03 -78.82 -6.39
N ILE A 121 30.21 -78.70 -7.72
CA ILE A 121 29.25 -78.00 -8.60
C ILE A 121 27.89 -78.71 -8.59
N ARG A 122 27.84 -80.05 -8.60
CA ARG A 122 26.57 -80.80 -8.51
C ARG A 122 25.90 -80.62 -7.16
N GLU A 123 26.66 -80.63 -6.07
CA GLU A 123 26.14 -80.41 -4.73
C GLU A 123 25.62 -78.97 -4.55
N ILE A 124 26.35 -77.98 -5.08
CA ILE A 124 25.91 -76.58 -5.08
C ILE A 124 24.68 -76.41 -5.97
N SER A 125 24.64 -77.06 -7.13
CA SER A 125 23.49 -76.99 -8.03
C SER A 125 22.23 -77.64 -7.45
N SER A 126 22.37 -78.72 -6.68
CA SER A 126 21.23 -79.34 -6.00
C SER A 126 20.73 -78.49 -4.82
N LYS A 127 21.65 -77.91 -4.02
CA LYS A 127 21.32 -76.95 -2.96
C LYS A 127 20.66 -75.69 -3.50
N LYS A 128 21.16 -75.15 -4.62
CA LYS A 128 20.57 -74.01 -5.32
C LYS A 128 19.13 -74.31 -5.72
N LYS A 129 18.87 -75.47 -6.33
CA LYS A 129 17.52 -75.86 -6.74
C LYS A 129 16.55 -75.96 -5.55
N ILE A 130 17.00 -76.57 -4.44
CA ILE A 130 16.18 -76.66 -3.22
C ILE A 130 15.85 -75.27 -2.67
N LEU A 131 16.83 -74.35 -2.66
CA LEU A 131 16.63 -72.97 -2.24
C LEU A 131 15.70 -72.20 -3.19
N GLU A 132 15.81 -72.39 -4.50
CA GLU A 132 14.92 -71.77 -5.49
C GLU A 132 13.47 -72.25 -5.31
N ASP A 133 13.27 -73.55 -5.08
CA ASP A 133 11.96 -74.12 -4.81
C ASP A 133 11.37 -73.58 -3.48
N GLU A 134 12.20 -73.42 -2.44
CA GLU A 134 11.80 -72.88 -1.13
C GLU A 134 11.48 -71.37 -1.21
N VAL A 135 12.28 -70.60 -1.95
CA VAL A 135 12.02 -69.17 -2.22
C VAL A 135 10.74 -69.00 -3.03
N SER A 136 10.52 -69.83 -4.05
CA SER A 136 9.29 -69.79 -4.86
C SER A 136 8.06 -70.05 -3.99
N LYS A 137 8.12 -71.09 -3.15
CA LYS A 137 7.04 -71.43 -2.21
C LYS A 137 6.77 -70.30 -1.21
N ASN A 138 7.82 -69.74 -0.60
CA ASN A 138 7.68 -68.61 0.34
C ASN A 138 7.11 -67.37 -0.35
N ARG A 139 7.44 -67.13 -1.62
CA ARG A 139 6.90 -66.00 -2.39
C ARG A 139 5.40 -66.18 -2.66
N GLU A 140 4.96 -67.39 -2.99
CA GLU A 140 3.54 -67.70 -3.14
C GLU A 140 2.79 -67.52 -1.82
N GLU A 141 3.34 -68.01 -0.70
CA GLU A 141 2.73 -67.86 0.63
C GLU A 141 2.64 -66.38 1.06
N ILE A 142 3.67 -65.57 0.80
CA ILE A 142 3.66 -64.13 1.06
C ILE A 142 2.64 -63.42 0.18
N ASN A 143 2.58 -63.74 -1.12
CA ASN A 143 1.64 -63.10 -2.04
C ASN A 143 0.19 -63.45 -1.69
N GLU A 144 -0.09 -64.70 -1.34
CA GLU A 144 -1.43 -65.13 -0.91
C GLU A 144 -1.83 -64.48 0.42
N SER A 145 -0.88 -64.34 1.36
CA SER A 145 -1.09 -63.62 2.63
C SER A 145 -1.34 -62.12 2.40
N ALA A 146 -0.56 -61.49 1.52
CA ALA A 146 -0.73 -60.08 1.15
C ALA A 146 -2.08 -59.85 0.46
N ARG A 147 -2.48 -60.74 -0.47
CA ARG A 147 -3.76 -60.64 -1.16
C ARG A 147 -4.94 -60.77 -0.19
N LYS A 148 -4.88 -61.73 0.73
CA LYS A 148 -5.88 -61.87 1.80
C LYS A 148 -5.94 -60.65 2.72
N THR A 149 -4.79 -60.05 3.02
CA THR A 149 -4.72 -58.83 3.84
C THR A 149 -5.32 -57.64 3.10
N ILE A 150 -5.02 -57.47 1.81
CA ILE A 150 -5.60 -56.43 0.96
C ILE A 150 -7.12 -56.62 0.82
N GLU A 151 -7.60 -57.82 0.52
CA GLU A 151 -9.03 -58.12 0.44
C GLU A 151 -9.74 -57.87 1.79
N ALA A 152 -9.12 -58.25 2.91
CA ALA A 152 -9.65 -57.97 4.25
C ALA A 152 -9.65 -56.48 4.59
N MET A 153 -8.64 -55.72 4.15
CA MET A 153 -8.58 -54.26 4.28
C MET A 153 -9.64 -53.60 3.40
N GLU A 154 -9.78 -53.98 2.13
CA GLU A 154 -10.82 -53.43 1.25
C GLU A 154 -12.23 -53.71 1.80
N GLN A 155 -12.47 -54.91 2.34
CA GLN A 155 -13.74 -55.23 3.00
C GLN A 155 -13.93 -54.45 4.31
N SER A 156 -12.88 -54.30 5.13
CA SER A 156 -12.96 -53.60 6.41
C SER A 156 -13.06 -52.08 6.26
N PHE A 157 -12.51 -51.50 5.19
CA PHE A 157 -12.54 -50.06 4.92
C PHE A 157 -13.70 -49.64 4.01
N SER A 158 -14.20 -50.51 3.12
CA SER A 158 -15.32 -50.15 2.23
C SER A 158 -16.60 -49.80 2.98
N THR A 159 -16.91 -50.50 4.07
CA THR A 159 -18.12 -50.23 4.87
C THR A 159 -17.99 -48.92 5.66
N PRO A 160 -16.90 -48.64 6.40
CA PRO A 160 -16.66 -47.35 7.04
C PRO A 160 -16.54 -46.18 6.04
N LEU A 161 -15.87 -46.35 4.90
CA LEU A 161 -15.77 -45.30 3.88
C LEU A 161 -17.14 -44.94 3.30
N LYS A 162 -17.96 -45.95 3.00
CA LYS A 162 -19.32 -45.72 2.52
C LYS A 162 -20.20 -45.09 3.59
N SER A 163 -20.09 -45.55 4.85
CA SER A 163 -20.77 -44.93 5.98
C SER A 163 -20.36 -43.47 6.19
N LEU A 164 -19.07 -43.15 6.08
CA LEU A 164 -18.55 -41.78 6.19
C LEU A 164 -19.02 -40.92 5.01
N GLN A 165 -19.02 -41.48 3.80
CA GLN A 165 -19.55 -40.81 2.61
C GLN A 165 -21.05 -40.51 2.77
N ASP A 166 -21.83 -41.48 3.25
CA ASP A 166 -23.26 -41.31 3.53
C ASP A 166 -23.50 -40.30 4.66
N GLU A 167 -22.65 -40.27 5.70
CA GLU A 167 -22.68 -39.28 6.78
C GLU A 167 -22.35 -37.87 6.29
N ILE A 168 -21.35 -37.73 5.41
CA ILE A 168 -21.00 -36.45 4.76
C ILE A 168 -22.14 -36.00 3.85
N VAL A 169 -22.70 -36.88 3.02
CA VAL A 169 -23.83 -36.56 2.14
C VAL A 169 -25.07 -36.16 2.95
N ASN A 170 -25.36 -36.87 4.05
CA ASN A 170 -26.46 -36.50 4.95
C ASN A 170 -26.21 -35.17 5.67
N SER A 171 -24.99 -34.94 6.16
CA SER A 171 -24.61 -33.65 6.76
C SER A 171 -24.69 -32.52 5.76
N MET A 172 -24.27 -32.74 4.51
CA MET A 172 -24.41 -31.79 3.41
C MET A 172 -25.86 -31.54 3.02
N LYS A 173 -26.73 -32.56 3.13
CA LYS A 173 -28.16 -32.39 2.92
C LYS A 173 -28.77 -31.52 4.02
N THR A 174 -28.40 -31.74 5.28
CA THR A 174 -28.78 -30.87 6.39
C THR A 174 -28.24 -29.45 6.22
N ILE A 175 -26.97 -29.29 5.85
CA ILE A 175 -26.35 -28.00 5.54
C ILE A 175 -27.05 -27.34 4.34
N LYS A 176 -27.45 -28.09 3.31
CA LYS A 176 -28.23 -27.57 2.18
C LYS A 176 -29.63 -27.12 2.59
N ASP A 177 -30.25 -27.82 3.54
CA ASP A 177 -31.54 -27.43 4.11
C ASP A 177 -31.40 -26.19 5.03
N GLU A 178 -30.21 -25.94 5.58
CA GLU A 178 -29.85 -24.74 6.37
C GLU A 178 -29.33 -23.56 5.52
N LEU A 179 -28.59 -23.83 4.45
CA LEU A 179 -28.08 -22.86 3.47
C LEU A 179 -29.20 -22.57 2.46
N GLU A 180 -30.09 -21.65 2.81
CA GLU A 180 -31.13 -21.18 1.89
C GLU A 180 -30.49 -20.69 0.58
N THR A 181 -31.07 -21.09 -0.57
CA THR A 181 -30.80 -20.43 -1.86
C THR A 181 -30.93 -18.93 -1.69
N GLY A 182 -29.95 -18.17 -2.16
CA GLY A 182 -29.88 -16.72 -1.91
C GLY A 182 -28.92 -16.31 -0.79
N LEU A 183 -28.20 -17.25 -0.17
CA LEU A 183 -27.08 -16.92 0.70
C LEU A 183 -25.97 -16.20 -0.08
N VAL A 184 -25.43 -15.13 0.51
CA VAL A 184 -24.28 -14.42 -0.04
C VAL A 184 -23.00 -14.90 0.63
N ILE A 185 -21.97 -15.15 -0.19
CA ILE A 185 -20.65 -15.58 0.24
C ILE A 185 -19.64 -14.52 -0.17
N GLU A 186 -18.88 -14.02 0.80
CA GLU A 186 -17.78 -13.09 0.58
C GLU A 186 -16.43 -13.80 0.78
N THR A 187 -15.44 -13.45 -0.03
CA THR A 187 -14.08 -13.98 0.08
C THR A 187 -13.11 -12.95 0.65
N THR A 188 -11.96 -13.40 1.12
CA THR A 188 -10.84 -12.52 1.51
C THR A 188 -10.35 -11.62 0.37
N SER A 189 -10.55 -12.04 -0.88
CA SER A 189 -10.28 -11.25 -2.09
C SER A 189 -11.42 -10.32 -2.50
N GLN A 190 -12.35 -9.97 -1.59
CA GLN A 190 -13.52 -9.10 -1.84
C GLN A 190 -14.50 -9.58 -2.92
N LYS A 191 -14.27 -10.75 -3.51
CA LYS A 191 -15.25 -11.40 -4.40
C LYS A 191 -16.51 -11.72 -3.63
N LEU A 192 -17.63 -11.54 -4.31
CA LEU A 192 -18.95 -11.79 -3.78
C LEU A 192 -19.67 -12.79 -4.67
N PHE A 193 -20.25 -13.81 -4.05
CA PHE A 193 -20.99 -14.86 -4.71
C PHE A 193 -22.38 -14.99 -4.11
N LEU A 194 -23.38 -15.29 -4.93
CA LEU A 194 -24.71 -15.68 -4.49
C LEU A 194 -24.86 -17.19 -4.71
N VAL A 195 -25.26 -17.92 -3.67
CA VAL A 195 -25.51 -19.37 -3.77
C VAL A 195 -26.80 -19.59 -4.55
N GLU A 196 -26.67 -20.16 -5.74
CA GLU A 196 -27.79 -20.49 -6.62
C GLU A 196 -28.31 -21.90 -6.34
N ASN A 197 -27.40 -22.88 -6.26
CA ASN A 197 -27.76 -24.28 -6.05
C ASN A 197 -26.62 -25.06 -5.40
N ILE A 198 -26.96 -26.05 -4.57
CA ILE A 198 -26.02 -26.99 -3.97
C ILE A 198 -26.35 -28.40 -4.47
N ASP A 199 -25.42 -29.00 -5.22
CA ASP A 199 -25.48 -30.40 -5.64
C ASP A 199 -24.78 -31.26 -4.57
N SER A 200 -25.58 -31.78 -3.64
CA SER A 200 -25.12 -32.63 -2.54
C SER A 200 -24.61 -34.00 -3.00
N GLU A 201 -25.01 -34.47 -4.19
CA GLU A 201 -24.56 -35.77 -4.71
C GLU A 201 -23.15 -35.66 -5.30
N LYS A 202 -22.86 -34.54 -5.97
CA LYS A 202 -21.54 -34.27 -6.56
C LYS A 202 -20.60 -33.47 -5.67
N LEU A 203 -21.08 -33.02 -4.50
CA LEU A 203 -20.36 -32.12 -3.60
C LEU A 203 -19.90 -30.84 -4.31
N GLN A 204 -20.81 -30.26 -5.09
CA GLN A 204 -20.57 -29.05 -5.87
C GLN A 204 -21.57 -27.94 -5.52
N ILE A 205 -21.12 -26.69 -5.60
CA ILE A 205 -21.97 -25.52 -5.41
C ILE A 205 -21.96 -24.69 -6.70
N SER A 206 -23.15 -24.36 -7.19
CA SER A 206 -23.37 -23.35 -8.23
C SER A 206 -23.48 -21.98 -7.57
N LEU A 207 -22.56 -21.11 -7.94
CA LEU A 207 -22.42 -19.76 -7.43
C LEU A 207 -22.63 -18.78 -8.58
N ILE A 208 -23.38 -17.72 -8.34
CA ILE A 208 -23.44 -16.56 -9.22
C ILE A 208 -22.44 -15.54 -8.70
N GLN A 209 -21.36 -15.31 -9.44
CA GLN A 209 -20.39 -14.27 -9.10
C GLN A 209 -21.03 -12.89 -9.35
N LEU A 210 -20.99 -12.04 -8.32
CA LEU A 210 -21.56 -10.69 -8.32
C LEU A 210 -20.48 -9.61 -8.35
N LYS A 211 -19.33 -9.85 -7.70
CA LYS A 211 -18.18 -8.94 -7.68
C LYS A 211 -16.90 -9.61 -8.13
N ASP A 212 -16.00 -8.84 -8.69
CA ASP A 212 -14.68 -9.28 -9.09
C ASP A 212 -13.66 -9.32 -7.94
N SER A 213 -12.40 -9.65 -8.23
CA SER A 213 -11.30 -9.70 -7.25
C SER A 213 -10.93 -8.37 -6.59
N TYR A 214 -11.48 -7.25 -7.06
CA TYR A 214 -11.26 -5.91 -6.52
C TYR A 214 -12.53 -5.34 -5.87
N GLY A 215 -13.57 -6.17 -5.72
CA GLY A 215 -14.83 -5.75 -5.12
C GLY A 215 -15.74 -4.93 -6.05
N ILE A 216 -15.47 -4.92 -7.36
CA ILE A 216 -16.28 -4.21 -8.36
C ILE A 216 -17.38 -5.14 -8.85
N ALA A 217 -18.60 -4.64 -8.97
CA ALA A 217 -19.74 -5.41 -9.45
C ALA A 217 -19.58 -5.81 -10.93
N LEU A 218 -19.92 -7.05 -11.25
CA LEU A 218 -20.00 -7.53 -12.62
C LEU A 218 -21.26 -6.94 -13.31
N LYS A 219 -21.14 -6.62 -14.60
CA LYS A 219 -22.26 -6.16 -15.43
C LYS A 219 -23.25 -7.30 -15.68
N GLU A 220 -22.71 -8.47 -16.01
CA GLU A 220 -23.46 -9.71 -16.17
C GLU A 220 -22.92 -10.73 -15.17
N PRO A 221 -23.75 -11.17 -14.20
CA PRO A 221 -23.31 -12.16 -13.23
C PRO A 221 -22.91 -13.47 -13.90
N LYS A 222 -21.80 -14.06 -13.45
CA LYS A 222 -21.23 -15.28 -14.03
C LYS A 222 -21.52 -16.48 -13.14
N THR A 223 -22.18 -17.50 -13.67
CA THR A 223 -22.35 -18.77 -12.95
C THR A 223 -21.05 -19.56 -12.95
N ILE A 224 -20.63 -19.99 -11.77
CA ILE A 224 -19.42 -20.78 -11.54
C ILE A 224 -19.78 -21.97 -10.68
N THR A 225 -19.32 -23.15 -11.07
CA THR A 225 -19.45 -24.36 -10.25
C THR A 225 -18.11 -24.65 -9.58
N LYS A 226 -18.12 -24.76 -8.26
CA LYS A 226 -16.93 -25.10 -7.46
C LYS A 226 -17.16 -26.35 -6.63
N SER A 227 -16.08 -27.07 -6.35
CA SER A 227 -16.09 -28.12 -5.35
C SER A 227 -16.26 -27.50 -3.97
N ILE A 228 -17.00 -28.15 -3.06
CA ILE A 228 -17.16 -27.67 -1.68
C ILE A 228 -15.81 -27.57 -0.94
N TYR A 229 -14.79 -28.30 -1.41
CA TYR A 229 -13.43 -28.22 -0.87
C TYR A 229 -12.65 -26.97 -1.32
N ASP A 230 -13.11 -26.24 -2.34
CA ASP A 230 -12.43 -25.03 -2.84
C ASP A 230 -12.78 -23.76 -2.04
N PHE A 231 -13.46 -23.92 -0.90
CA PHE A 231 -14.04 -22.83 -0.10
C PHE A 231 -13.18 -22.40 1.09
N ASP A 232 -11.93 -22.87 1.18
CA ASP A 232 -10.98 -22.35 2.17
C ASP A 232 -10.87 -20.82 1.98
N ASN A 233 -11.30 -20.05 2.99
CA ASN A 233 -11.36 -18.58 3.04
C ASN A 233 -12.65 -17.90 2.55
N MET A 234 -13.79 -18.59 2.54
CA MET A 234 -15.10 -17.99 2.30
C MET A 234 -15.88 -17.73 3.60
N ARG A 235 -16.49 -16.55 3.72
CA ARG A 235 -17.39 -16.19 4.82
C ARG A 235 -18.82 -16.10 4.29
N ALA A 236 -19.73 -16.89 4.90
CA ALA A 236 -21.16 -16.70 4.69
C ALA A 236 -21.60 -15.39 5.35
N VAL A 237 -22.32 -14.57 4.58
CA VAL A 237 -22.90 -13.32 5.04
C VAL A 237 -24.26 -13.61 5.68
N ILE A 238 -24.54 -13.02 6.85
CA ILE A 238 -25.83 -13.21 7.51
C ILE A 238 -26.95 -12.51 6.73
N LYS A 239 -28.19 -13.02 6.83
CA LYS A 239 -29.34 -12.52 6.06
C LYS A 239 -29.57 -11.01 6.19
N SER A 240 -29.36 -10.44 7.39
CA SER A 240 -29.50 -9.00 7.62
C SER A 240 -28.44 -8.14 6.91
N GLU A 241 -27.26 -8.68 6.64
CA GLU A 241 -26.19 -8.01 5.90
C GLU A 241 -26.38 -8.20 4.38
N THR A 242 -27.01 -9.31 3.97
CA THR A 242 -27.25 -9.65 2.56
C THR A 242 -28.01 -8.55 1.83
N ASP A 243 -29.13 -8.09 2.38
CA ASP A 243 -29.93 -7.04 1.75
C ASP A 243 -29.13 -5.73 1.58
N SER A 244 -28.31 -5.37 2.57
CA SER A 244 -27.44 -4.20 2.51
C SER A 244 -26.38 -4.33 1.42
N ILE A 245 -25.73 -5.49 1.31
CA ILE A 245 -24.74 -5.76 0.27
C ILE A 245 -25.39 -5.74 -1.12
N MET A 246 -26.56 -6.37 -1.27
CA MET A 246 -27.27 -6.39 -2.55
C MET A 246 -27.70 -4.98 -2.98
N ASN A 247 -28.14 -4.15 -2.03
CA ASN A 247 -28.51 -2.75 -2.31
C ASN A 247 -27.31 -1.85 -2.65
N THR A 248 -26.08 -2.22 -2.26
CA THR A 248 -24.87 -1.46 -2.57
C THR A 248 -24.15 -1.90 -3.84
N LEU A 249 -24.56 -3.02 -4.46
CA LEU A 249 -23.92 -3.53 -5.68
C LEU A 249 -23.87 -2.52 -6.82
N ASP A 250 -24.90 -1.69 -6.98
CA ASP A 250 -24.93 -0.65 -8.02
C ASP A 250 -23.90 0.47 -7.77
N THR A 251 -23.51 0.68 -6.52
CA THR A 251 -22.49 1.67 -6.16
C THR A 251 -21.06 1.12 -6.24
N CYS A 252 -20.90 -0.21 -6.30
CA CYS A 252 -19.60 -0.87 -6.43
C CYS A 252 -19.14 -0.88 -7.90
N GLN A 253 -18.75 0.28 -8.42
CA GLN A 253 -18.35 0.45 -9.81
C GLN A 253 -16.95 1.02 -9.95
N LEU A 254 -16.27 0.68 -11.05
CA LEU A 254 -14.99 1.28 -11.41
C LEU A 254 -15.23 2.68 -11.97
N THR A 255 -14.58 3.71 -11.44
CA THR A 255 -14.63 5.06 -12.05
C THR A 255 -13.34 5.31 -12.81
N VAL A 256 -13.43 5.62 -14.11
CA VAL A 256 -12.27 5.91 -14.95
C VAL A 256 -12.27 7.37 -15.40
N TYR A 257 -11.25 8.11 -14.99
CA TYR A 257 -10.95 9.44 -15.49
C TYR A 257 -10.02 9.33 -16.68
N TYR A 258 -10.37 9.93 -17.81
CA TYR A 258 -9.57 9.83 -19.02
C TYR A 258 -9.57 11.15 -19.80
N GLN A 259 -8.48 11.38 -20.53
CA GLN A 259 -8.32 12.48 -21.47
C GLN A 259 -8.45 11.97 -22.89
N LEU A 260 -9.01 12.81 -23.76
CA LEU A 260 -9.03 12.58 -25.20
C LEU A 260 -7.87 13.36 -25.81
N ILE A 261 -6.88 12.66 -26.34
CA ILE A 261 -5.73 13.27 -27.01
C ILE A 261 -5.97 13.18 -28.51
N GLU A 262 -5.89 14.30 -29.23
CA GLU A 262 -5.97 14.31 -30.68
C GLU A 262 -4.64 13.88 -31.30
N VAL A 263 -4.69 12.90 -32.20
CA VAL A 263 -3.56 12.33 -32.94
C VAL A 263 -3.73 12.67 -34.41
N GLU A 264 -2.68 12.44 -35.21
CA GLU A 264 -2.68 12.67 -36.66
C GLU A 264 -3.96 12.13 -37.34
N ASN A 265 -4.55 12.94 -38.23
CA ASN A 265 -5.82 12.68 -38.94
C ASN A 265 -7.12 12.90 -38.12
N ASN A 266 -7.08 13.73 -37.07
CA ASN A 266 -8.23 14.03 -36.18
C ASN A 266 -8.78 12.79 -35.47
N GLU A 267 -7.96 11.72 -35.35
CA GLU A 267 -8.31 10.58 -34.52
C GLU A 267 -8.06 10.93 -33.06
N LYS A 268 -9.03 10.66 -32.18
CA LYS A 268 -8.86 10.86 -30.74
C LYS A 268 -8.53 9.53 -30.09
N ILE A 269 -7.45 9.50 -29.32
CA ILE A 269 -7.12 8.37 -28.46
C ILE A 269 -7.59 8.63 -27.03
N CYS A 270 -8.06 7.59 -26.37
CA CYS A 270 -8.39 7.62 -24.94
C CYS A 270 -7.13 7.35 -24.13
N CYS A 271 -6.78 8.28 -23.25
CA CYS A 271 -5.68 8.15 -22.29
C CYS A 271 -6.27 8.13 -20.87
N PRO A 272 -6.40 6.96 -20.22
CA PRO A 272 -6.79 6.88 -18.81
C PRO A 272 -5.75 7.60 -17.95
N ILE A 273 -6.22 8.53 -17.12
CA ILE A 273 -5.37 9.35 -16.24
C ILE A 273 -5.45 8.84 -14.81
N ASN A 274 -6.63 8.42 -14.36
CA ASN A 274 -6.86 7.94 -13.01
C ASN A 274 -8.06 7.00 -12.91
N ILE A 275 -8.05 6.14 -11.89
CA ILE A 275 -9.07 5.12 -11.69
C ILE A 275 -9.37 4.96 -10.21
N LEU A 276 -10.65 4.82 -9.89
CA LEU A 276 -11.13 4.54 -8.55
C LEU A 276 -11.93 3.22 -8.51
N PRO A 277 -11.85 2.44 -7.42
CA PRO A 277 -11.05 2.71 -6.21
C PRO A 277 -9.53 2.55 -6.44
N ASP A 278 -8.73 3.16 -5.56
CA ASP A 278 -7.27 3.11 -5.63
C ASP A 278 -6.73 1.69 -5.44
N GLY A 279 -5.55 1.41 -6.02
CA GLY A 279 -4.87 0.12 -5.89
C GLY A 279 -5.29 -0.94 -6.93
N ILE A 280 -6.17 -0.57 -7.87
CA ILE A 280 -6.55 -1.41 -9.00
C ILE A 280 -5.50 -1.32 -10.10
N GLY A 281 -5.03 -2.48 -10.57
CA GLY A 281 -4.16 -2.59 -11.73
C GLY A 281 -4.92 -2.52 -13.04
N LEU A 282 -4.69 -1.48 -13.86
CA LEU A 282 -5.27 -1.37 -15.20
C LEU A 282 -4.95 -2.56 -16.11
N GLN A 283 -3.78 -3.16 -15.90
CA GLN A 283 -3.33 -4.33 -16.65
C GLN A 283 -4.26 -5.54 -16.50
N ASP A 284 -5.10 -5.58 -15.47
CA ASP A 284 -6.04 -6.66 -15.21
C ASP A 284 -7.36 -6.48 -15.98
N TYR A 285 -7.52 -5.33 -16.65
CA TYR A 285 -8.71 -4.96 -17.42
C TYR A 285 -8.37 -4.71 -18.89
N GLU A 286 -9.39 -4.86 -19.72
CA GLU A 286 -9.42 -4.43 -21.12
C GLU A 286 -10.47 -3.32 -21.24
N ILE A 287 -10.04 -2.14 -21.69
CA ILE A 287 -10.89 -0.96 -21.87
C ILE A 287 -11.21 -0.83 -23.35
N LYS A 288 -12.49 -0.94 -23.72
CA LYS A 288 -12.96 -0.74 -25.09
C LYS A 288 -13.42 0.69 -25.29
N PHE A 289 -12.72 1.39 -26.18
CA PHE A 289 -13.00 2.77 -26.54
C PHE A 289 -13.66 2.87 -27.92
N SER A 290 -14.71 3.68 -28.03
CA SER A 290 -15.39 3.96 -29.29
C SER A 290 -14.84 5.24 -29.90
N ASN A 291 -14.06 5.12 -30.97
CA ASN A 291 -13.56 6.30 -31.71
C ASN A 291 -14.69 7.16 -32.29
N THR A 292 -15.88 6.60 -32.52
CA THR A 292 -17.02 7.34 -33.08
C THR A 292 -17.80 8.14 -32.04
N GLN A 293 -17.92 7.61 -30.82
CA GLN A 293 -18.62 8.28 -29.72
C GLN A 293 -17.65 9.06 -28.82
N HIS A 294 -16.34 8.85 -29.01
CA HIS A 294 -15.27 9.37 -28.18
C HIS A 294 -15.44 9.03 -26.69
N GLU A 295 -15.94 7.83 -26.40
CA GLU A 295 -16.20 7.37 -25.04
C GLU A 295 -15.76 5.93 -24.79
N ILE A 296 -15.48 5.61 -23.53
CA ILE A 296 -15.27 4.22 -23.09
C ILE A 296 -16.64 3.54 -23.05
N THR A 297 -16.79 2.46 -23.81
CA THR A 297 -18.07 1.74 -23.98
C THR A 297 -18.16 0.47 -23.13
N GLU A 298 -17.03 -0.11 -22.77
CA GLU A 298 -16.96 -1.33 -21.97
C GLU A 298 -15.63 -1.44 -21.24
N ILE A 299 -15.66 -1.97 -20.01
CA ILE A 299 -14.48 -2.38 -19.26
C ILE A 299 -14.66 -3.84 -18.84
N VAL A 300 -13.69 -4.68 -19.20
CA VAL A 300 -13.74 -6.13 -19.00
C VAL A 300 -12.54 -6.55 -18.14
N ASN A 301 -12.79 -7.13 -16.97
CA ASN A 301 -11.76 -7.83 -16.21
C ASN A 301 -11.34 -9.07 -17.00
N LYS A 302 -10.05 -9.21 -17.30
CA LYS A 302 -9.51 -10.26 -18.20
C LYS A 302 -9.85 -11.68 -17.75
N ASN A 303 -10.02 -11.91 -16.45
CA ASN A 303 -10.29 -13.23 -15.88
C ASN A 303 -11.78 -13.44 -15.57
N GLU A 304 -12.53 -12.36 -15.34
CA GLU A 304 -13.81 -12.43 -14.63
C GLU A 304 -15.00 -11.91 -15.45
N GLY A 305 -14.77 -11.05 -16.45
CA GLY A 305 -15.78 -10.57 -17.38
C GLY A 305 -16.06 -9.07 -17.27
N ALA A 306 -17.14 -8.62 -17.93
CA ALA A 306 -17.52 -7.22 -17.96
C ALA A 306 -17.95 -6.72 -16.57
N ILE A 307 -17.44 -5.54 -16.18
CA ILE A 307 -17.75 -4.91 -14.89
C ILE A 307 -18.69 -3.70 -15.06
N LYS A 308 -19.30 -3.26 -13.96
CA LYS A 308 -19.97 -1.96 -13.87
C LYS A 308 -18.92 -0.86 -13.73
N PHE A 309 -19.10 0.22 -14.48
CA PHE A 309 -18.16 1.33 -14.48
C PHE A 309 -18.87 2.67 -14.76
N THR A 310 -18.23 3.74 -14.33
CA THR A 310 -18.56 5.13 -14.68
C THR A 310 -17.32 5.78 -15.27
N THR A 311 -17.49 6.72 -16.18
CA THR A 311 -16.37 7.36 -16.89
C THR A 311 -16.50 8.86 -16.85
N ILE A 312 -15.39 9.54 -16.62
CA ILE A 312 -15.34 11.01 -16.55
C ILE A 312 -14.29 11.49 -17.55
N VAL A 313 -14.74 12.26 -18.55
CA VAL A 313 -13.85 12.87 -19.53
C VAL A 313 -13.26 14.13 -18.91
N VAL A 314 -11.95 14.13 -18.72
CA VAL A 314 -11.22 15.32 -18.29
C VAL A 314 -10.75 16.04 -19.56
N SER A 315 -11.15 17.30 -19.75
CA SER A 315 -10.64 18.06 -20.89
C SER A 315 -9.12 18.23 -20.79
N GLU A 316 -8.44 18.34 -21.94
CA GLU A 316 -6.97 18.43 -22.03
C GLU A 316 -6.41 19.62 -21.24
N ASP A 317 -7.17 20.72 -21.22
CA ASP A 317 -6.79 21.92 -20.48
C ASP A 317 -7.17 21.86 -18.99
N CYS A 318 -7.73 20.74 -18.51
CA CYS A 318 -8.07 20.53 -17.10
C CYS A 318 -6.97 19.72 -16.43
N GLY A 319 -6.53 20.19 -15.26
CA GLY A 319 -5.82 19.31 -14.33
C GLY A 319 -6.78 18.24 -13.80
N LEU A 320 -6.29 17.03 -13.56
CA LEU A 320 -7.01 16.12 -12.67
C LEU A 320 -6.73 16.57 -11.23
N ILE A 321 -7.71 17.18 -10.58
CA ILE A 321 -7.64 17.45 -9.15
C ILE A 321 -7.82 16.11 -8.45
N GLN A 322 -6.72 15.56 -7.95
CA GLN A 322 -6.78 14.30 -7.21
C GLN A 322 -7.43 14.55 -5.85
N ALA A 323 -7.55 13.52 -5.00
CA ALA A 323 -8.07 13.62 -3.63
C ALA A 323 -7.24 14.55 -2.69
N SER A 324 -6.42 15.44 -3.26
CA SER A 324 -5.70 16.50 -2.58
C SER A 324 -6.69 17.48 -1.95
N VAL A 325 -6.41 17.80 -0.69
CA VAL A 325 -7.13 18.84 0.02
C VAL A 325 -6.57 20.17 -0.46
N ILE A 326 -7.38 20.94 -1.18
CA ILE A 326 -7.00 22.29 -1.59
C ILE A 326 -6.97 23.22 -0.38
N GLU A 327 -5.94 24.05 -0.26
CA GLU A 327 -5.92 25.10 0.76
C GLU A 327 -6.55 26.40 0.24
N LEU A 328 -7.43 26.95 1.05
CA LEU A 328 -8.16 28.18 0.79
C LEU A 328 -7.94 29.15 1.95
N PHE A 329 -7.61 30.40 1.66
CA PHE A 329 -7.40 31.44 2.66
C PHE A 329 -8.47 32.53 2.53
N THR A 330 -9.17 32.76 3.63
CA THR A 330 -10.31 33.68 3.68
C THR A 330 -10.14 34.71 4.79
N HIS A 331 -10.83 35.83 4.66
CA HIS A 331 -10.95 36.85 5.70
C HIS A 331 -12.41 37.26 5.84
N GLU A 332 -12.90 37.22 7.08
CA GLU A 332 -14.24 37.64 7.43
C GLU A 332 -14.23 39.16 7.66
N MET A 333 -14.73 39.92 6.67
CA MET A 333 -14.82 41.39 6.78
C MET A 333 -16.00 41.81 7.65
N SER A 334 -17.08 41.05 7.60
CA SER A 334 -18.25 41.13 8.48
C SER A 334 -18.99 39.80 8.45
N ASP A 335 -19.96 39.61 9.34
CA ASP A 335 -20.82 38.40 9.41
C ASP A 335 -21.49 38.04 8.06
N HIS A 336 -21.62 39.03 7.16
CA HIS A 336 -22.32 38.93 5.89
C HIS A 336 -21.39 39.01 4.66
N ILE A 337 -20.09 39.20 4.86
CA ILE A 337 -19.13 39.45 3.78
C ILE A 337 -17.86 38.62 4.01
N LEU A 338 -17.62 37.68 3.11
CA LEU A 338 -16.40 36.89 3.08
C LEU A 338 -15.49 37.39 1.94
N ASN A 339 -14.22 37.58 2.28
CA ASN A 339 -13.18 37.95 1.35
C ASN A 339 -12.28 36.73 1.09
N VAL A 340 -12.30 36.22 -0.15
CA VAL A 340 -11.43 35.13 -0.59
C VAL A 340 -10.10 35.73 -1.04
N LEU A 341 -9.01 35.39 -0.34
CA LEU A 341 -7.71 36.03 -0.51
C LEU A 341 -6.75 35.24 -1.40
N HIS A 342 -6.83 33.91 -1.30
CA HIS A 342 -5.86 33.01 -1.89
C HIS A 342 -6.47 31.61 -1.99
N LEU A 343 -6.26 30.95 -3.12
CA LEU A 343 -6.72 29.59 -3.37
C LEU A 343 -5.59 28.83 -4.06
N HIS A 344 -5.10 27.76 -3.44
CA HIS A 344 -4.21 26.84 -4.12
C HIS A 344 -4.99 26.03 -5.16
N VAL A 345 -4.39 25.77 -6.30
CA VAL A 345 -5.06 25.11 -7.43
C VAL A 345 -4.10 24.12 -8.08
N GLU A 346 -4.64 23.01 -8.56
CA GLU A 346 -3.88 21.98 -9.29
C GLU A 346 -4.12 22.05 -10.80
N ASP A 347 -4.89 23.03 -11.26
CA ASP A 347 -5.17 23.24 -12.68
C ASP A 347 -3.90 23.68 -13.44
N MET A 348 -3.70 23.19 -14.66
CA MET A 348 -2.50 23.48 -15.45
C MET A 348 -2.60 24.77 -16.28
N LYS A 349 -3.77 25.44 -16.31
CA LYS A 349 -3.96 26.72 -17.02
C LYS A 349 -3.28 27.90 -16.32
N GLU A 350 -2.68 28.78 -17.11
CA GLU A 350 -2.06 30.02 -16.61
C GLU A 350 -3.09 30.93 -15.92
N GLU A 351 -4.26 31.09 -16.55
CA GLU A 351 -5.41 31.82 -16.01
C GLU A 351 -6.49 30.83 -15.57
N ILE A 352 -6.96 30.97 -14.34
CA ILE A 352 -7.91 30.05 -13.72
C ILE A 352 -9.14 30.86 -13.29
N PRO A 353 -10.14 30.99 -14.18
CA PRO A 353 -11.35 31.74 -13.87
C PRO A 353 -12.08 31.09 -12.70
N LEU A 354 -12.37 31.89 -11.68
CA LEU A 354 -13.09 31.43 -10.49
C LEU A 354 -14.15 32.43 -10.06
N ASP A 355 -15.19 31.91 -9.41
CA ASP A 355 -16.28 32.72 -8.86
C ASP A 355 -16.60 32.30 -7.42
N ALA A 356 -17.19 33.21 -6.65
CA ALA A 356 -17.57 32.98 -5.26
C ALA A 356 -19.02 33.42 -5.03
N ILE A 357 -19.89 32.44 -4.77
CA ILE A 357 -21.34 32.62 -4.74
C ILE A 357 -21.83 32.44 -3.31
N TYR A 358 -22.59 33.41 -2.80
CA TYR A 358 -23.21 33.29 -1.49
C TYR A 358 -24.57 32.57 -1.63
N MET A 359 -24.69 31.41 -0.99
CA MET A 359 -25.90 30.59 -0.96
C MET A 359 -26.84 31.02 0.16
N LEU A 360 -28.14 30.97 -0.11
CA LEU A 360 -29.15 31.09 0.93
C LEU A 360 -29.14 29.83 1.85
N PRO A 361 -29.59 29.96 3.12
CA PRO A 361 -29.61 28.84 4.07
C PRO A 361 -30.33 27.58 3.56
N GLU A 362 -31.34 27.73 2.71
CA GLU A 362 -32.17 26.65 2.19
C GLU A 362 -31.59 25.97 0.95
N GLN A 363 -30.65 26.63 0.27
CA GLN A 363 -30.08 26.13 -0.99
C GLN A 363 -29.01 25.07 -0.75
N SER A 364 -28.91 24.14 -1.70
CA SER A 364 -27.87 23.12 -1.74
C SER A 364 -26.85 23.37 -2.85
N SER A 365 -25.64 22.85 -2.69
CA SER A 365 -24.54 23.02 -3.64
C SER A 365 -24.87 22.48 -5.04
N GLN A 366 -25.73 21.46 -5.14
CA GLN A 366 -26.17 20.86 -6.41
C GLN A 366 -26.91 21.87 -7.32
N GLU A 367 -27.56 22.89 -6.74
CA GLU A 367 -28.25 23.94 -7.51
C GLU A 367 -27.27 24.81 -8.34
N TYR A 368 -25.97 24.72 -8.06
CA TYR A 368 -24.93 25.57 -8.65
C TYR A 368 -23.98 24.83 -9.60
N GLU A 369 -24.32 23.61 -10.01
CA GLU A 369 -23.53 22.79 -10.95
C GLU A 369 -23.57 23.32 -12.40
N ASP A 370 -24.43 24.29 -12.71
CA ASP A 370 -24.52 24.93 -14.04
C ASP A 370 -23.41 25.96 -14.27
N TRP A 371 -22.48 25.69 -15.19
CA TRP A 371 -21.33 26.55 -15.45
C TRP A 371 -21.62 27.72 -16.40
N SER A 372 -21.12 28.90 -16.03
CA SER A 372 -21.16 30.11 -16.87
C SER A 372 -19.75 30.54 -17.25
N LYS A 373 -19.69 31.47 -18.20
CA LYS A 373 -18.46 32.20 -18.52
C LYS A 373 -18.29 33.36 -17.56
N ASP A 374 -17.05 33.69 -17.25
CA ASP A 374 -16.69 34.88 -16.51
C ASP A 374 -16.90 36.15 -17.37
N PHE A 375 -16.48 37.31 -16.85
CA PHE A 375 -16.60 38.58 -17.56
C PHE A 375 -15.64 38.70 -18.76
N THR A 376 -14.60 37.86 -18.84
CA THR A 376 -13.64 37.81 -19.95
C THR A 376 -14.10 36.87 -21.07
N GLY A 377 -15.13 36.07 -20.81
CA GLY A 377 -15.66 35.06 -21.73
C GLY A 377 -15.00 33.69 -21.60
N LEU A 378 -14.13 33.50 -20.61
CA LEU A 378 -13.53 32.22 -20.24
C LEU A 378 -14.52 31.42 -19.39
N GLU A 379 -14.54 30.10 -19.58
CA GLU A 379 -15.38 29.22 -18.78
C GLU A 379 -14.88 29.15 -17.33
N LEU A 380 -15.79 29.33 -16.37
CA LEU A 380 -15.47 29.21 -14.97
C LEU A 380 -14.93 27.81 -14.67
N ARG A 381 -13.81 27.78 -13.94
CA ARG A 381 -13.15 26.54 -13.55
C ARG A 381 -13.46 26.15 -12.11
N TYR A 382 -13.49 27.12 -11.21
CA TYR A 382 -13.81 26.90 -9.80
C TYR A 382 -14.99 27.76 -9.39
N LYS A 383 -15.88 27.19 -8.56
CA LYS A 383 -16.89 27.95 -7.83
C LYS A 383 -16.76 27.70 -6.35
N LEU A 384 -16.62 28.76 -5.58
CA LEU A 384 -16.62 28.71 -4.13
C LEU A 384 -18.03 29.03 -3.66
N LEU A 385 -18.70 28.08 -3.05
CA LEU A 385 -20.04 28.27 -2.52
C LEU A 385 -19.95 28.62 -1.04
N VAL A 386 -20.52 29.76 -0.67
CA VAL A 386 -20.36 30.35 0.66
C VAL A 386 -21.71 30.41 1.36
N LYS A 387 -21.75 29.94 2.60
CA LYS A 387 -22.96 29.86 3.42
C LYS A 387 -22.62 30.23 4.86
N SER A 388 -23.42 31.10 5.47
CA SER A 388 -23.24 31.55 6.86
C SER A 388 -21.82 32.08 7.15
N GLY A 389 -21.29 32.89 6.23
CA GLY A 389 -19.96 33.48 6.34
C GLY A 389 -18.80 32.48 6.22
N LYS A 390 -19.04 31.28 5.68
CA LYS A 390 -18.01 30.25 5.46
C LYS A 390 -18.12 29.59 4.11
N VAL A 391 -16.99 29.12 3.58
CA VAL A 391 -17.02 28.27 2.40
C VAL A 391 -17.60 26.92 2.78
N ASP A 392 -18.68 26.53 2.11
CA ASP A 392 -19.43 25.30 2.32
C ASP A 392 -18.90 24.19 1.39
N SER A 393 -18.70 24.53 0.12
CA SER A 393 -18.16 23.61 -0.90
C SER A 393 -17.38 24.34 -1.99
N ILE A 394 -16.40 23.66 -2.58
CA ILE A 394 -15.71 24.11 -3.80
C ILE A 394 -16.07 23.15 -4.93
N LEU A 395 -16.62 23.68 -6.02
CA LEU A 395 -16.93 22.93 -7.23
C LEU A 395 -15.81 23.10 -8.26
N TYR A 396 -15.47 22.02 -8.97
CA TYR A 396 -14.53 22.00 -10.09
C TYR A 396 -15.22 21.63 -11.39
N ASN A 397 -14.95 22.39 -12.44
CA ASN A 397 -15.40 22.09 -13.79
C ASN A 397 -14.34 21.25 -14.53
N THR A 398 -14.59 19.95 -14.73
CA THR A 398 -13.71 19.06 -15.52
C THR A 398 -13.82 19.29 -17.03
N GLY A 399 -14.70 20.20 -17.45
CA GLY A 399 -15.10 20.45 -18.83
C GLY A 399 -16.29 19.59 -19.29
N SER A 400 -16.58 18.51 -18.57
CA SER A 400 -17.72 17.62 -18.87
C SER A 400 -18.62 17.36 -17.67
N THR A 401 -18.06 17.38 -16.46
CA THR A 401 -18.76 17.14 -15.19
C THR A 401 -18.37 18.17 -14.13
N THR A 402 -19.18 18.21 -13.06
CA THR A 402 -18.89 18.97 -11.85
C THR A 402 -18.39 18.03 -10.76
N GLU A 403 -17.21 18.31 -10.23
CA GLU A 403 -16.63 17.55 -9.11
C GLU A 403 -16.63 18.40 -7.83
N TYR A 404 -16.81 17.74 -6.68
CA TYR A 404 -16.74 18.37 -5.37
C TYR A 404 -15.34 18.19 -4.79
N ILE A 405 -14.66 19.32 -4.53
CA ILE A 405 -13.29 19.28 -4.06
C ILE A 405 -13.25 19.36 -2.53
N HIS A 406 -12.43 18.50 -1.92
CA HIS A 406 -12.08 18.62 -0.51
C HIS A 406 -11.14 19.81 -0.30
N PHE A 407 -11.39 20.60 0.74
CA PHE A 407 -10.58 21.79 1.02
C PHE A 407 -10.37 22.02 2.52
N LEU A 408 -9.32 22.78 2.81
CA LEU A 408 -9.00 23.31 4.14
C LEU A 408 -9.10 24.83 4.09
N GLU A 409 -10.14 25.38 4.71
CA GLU A 409 -10.29 26.83 4.89
C GLU A 409 -9.41 27.30 6.07
N ARG A 410 -8.51 28.25 5.80
CA ARG A 410 -7.71 28.97 6.81
C ARG A 410 -8.19 30.42 6.87
N ARG A 411 -8.76 30.80 8.01
CA ARG A 411 -9.29 32.15 8.23
C ARG A 411 -8.21 33.05 8.79
N ILE A 412 -7.88 34.10 8.06
CA ILE A 412 -6.96 35.16 8.47
C ILE A 412 -7.76 36.30 9.10
N LYS A 413 -7.33 36.76 10.28
CA LYS A 413 -7.93 37.92 10.96
C LYS A 413 -6.89 39.01 11.18
N ILE A 414 -7.35 40.25 11.08
CA ILE A 414 -6.53 41.42 11.42
C ILE A 414 -6.26 41.37 12.93
N GLY A 415 -5.01 41.61 13.31
CA GLY A 415 -4.54 41.56 14.69
C GLY A 415 -4.09 40.18 15.16
N ASP A 416 -4.39 39.11 14.43
CA ASP A 416 -3.91 37.75 14.76
C ASP A 416 -2.40 37.62 14.54
N TYR A 417 -1.80 36.68 15.27
CA TYR A 417 -0.37 36.41 15.23
C TYR A 417 -0.09 35.07 14.54
N TYR A 418 0.86 35.09 13.61
CA TYR A 418 1.29 33.93 12.84
C TYR A 418 2.81 33.79 12.89
N LYS A 419 3.26 32.58 12.59
CA LYS A 419 4.65 32.28 12.29
C LYS A 419 4.90 32.48 10.80
N TYR A 420 5.97 33.20 10.49
CA TYR A 420 6.49 33.34 9.14
C TYR A 420 8.00 33.12 9.20
N GLU A 421 8.50 32.05 8.58
CA GLU A 421 9.90 31.61 8.73
C GLU A 421 10.34 31.51 10.21
N ASN A 422 11.28 32.36 10.63
CA ASN A 422 11.81 32.46 11.99
C ASN A 422 11.25 33.66 12.77
N TYR A 423 10.20 34.29 12.25
CA TYR A 423 9.54 35.47 12.81
C TYR A 423 8.17 35.13 13.37
N ILE A 424 7.77 35.88 14.40
CA ILE A 424 6.37 36.01 14.79
C ILE A 424 5.88 37.35 14.27
N VAL A 425 4.81 37.31 13.49
CA VAL A 425 4.26 38.47 12.81
C VAL A 425 2.81 38.71 13.23
N GLN A 426 2.37 39.96 13.23
CA GLN A 426 0.99 40.35 13.45
C GLN A 426 0.36 40.80 12.14
N VAL A 427 -0.84 40.34 11.82
CA VAL A 427 -1.58 40.78 10.63
C VAL A 427 -2.06 42.22 10.84
N MET A 428 -1.61 43.13 9.99
CA MET A 428 -1.95 44.55 10.04
C MET A 428 -3.10 44.89 9.11
N SER A 429 -3.05 44.38 7.88
CA SER A 429 -4.09 44.56 6.87
C SER A 429 -4.21 43.33 5.98
N VAL A 430 -5.42 43.12 5.50
CA VAL A 430 -5.76 42.07 4.56
C VAL A 430 -6.32 42.72 3.29
N PRO A 431 -5.71 42.51 2.12
CA PRO A 431 -6.19 43.12 0.89
C PRO A 431 -7.55 42.53 0.47
N THR A 432 -8.31 43.31 -0.28
CA THR A 432 -9.56 42.86 -0.90
C THR A 432 -9.26 41.96 -2.09
N GLY A 433 -9.64 40.69 -1.99
CA GLY A 433 -9.65 39.72 -3.09
C GLY A 433 -11.05 39.53 -3.65
N LEU A 434 -11.47 38.28 -3.82
CA LEU A 434 -12.80 37.97 -4.34
C LEU A 434 -13.84 38.05 -3.21
N LEU A 435 -14.69 39.08 -3.29
CA LEU A 435 -15.74 39.33 -2.31
C LEU A 435 -17.01 38.56 -2.64
N THR A 436 -17.52 37.87 -1.63
CA THR A 436 -18.86 37.29 -1.66
C THR A 436 -19.67 37.77 -0.47
N ARG A 437 -20.95 38.02 -0.69
CA ARG A 437 -21.84 38.64 0.29
C ARG A 437 -23.25 38.09 0.19
N ASP A 438 -23.92 38.04 1.32
CA ASP A 438 -25.36 37.77 1.34
C ASP A 438 -26.17 39.03 1.01
N TRP A 439 -27.50 38.89 1.06
CA TRP A 439 -28.44 39.97 0.80
C TRP A 439 -28.47 41.06 1.90
N GLN A 440 -27.93 40.79 3.10
CA GLN A 440 -27.80 41.74 4.21
C GLN A 440 -26.50 42.55 4.14
N GLY A 441 -25.46 42.01 3.52
CA GLY A 441 -24.16 42.67 3.32
C GLY A 441 -24.25 43.94 2.48
N LYS A 442 -24.01 45.10 3.09
CA LYS A 442 -24.05 46.38 2.36
C LYS A 442 -22.69 46.67 1.73
N LYS A 443 -22.72 47.30 0.55
CA LYS A 443 -21.49 47.71 -0.16
C LYS A 443 -20.64 48.69 0.66
N SER A 444 -21.27 49.48 1.54
CA SER A 444 -20.57 50.37 2.48
C SER A 444 -19.67 49.64 3.47
N ASP A 445 -19.97 48.37 3.73
CA ASP A 445 -19.29 47.57 4.75
C ASP A 445 -18.04 46.90 4.14
N CYS A 446 -17.92 46.91 2.80
CA CYS A 446 -16.70 46.55 2.09
C CYS A 446 -15.69 47.70 2.18
N GLY A 447 -14.92 47.76 3.27
CA GLY A 447 -13.72 48.60 3.34
C GLY A 447 -12.68 48.08 2.34
N LEU A 448 -12.70 48.58 1.11
CA LEU A 448 -11.80 48.10 0.05
C LEU A 448 -10.35 48.49 0.36
N VAL A 449 -9.47 47.52 0.44
CA VAL A 449 -8.03 47.69 0.69
C VAL A 449 -7.27 47.09 -0.48
N TYR A 450 -6.60 47.92 -1.27
CA TYR A 450 -5.83 47.47 -2.44
C TYR A 450 -4.33 47.77 -2.35
N THR A 451 -3.95 48.67 -1.45
CA THR A 451 -2.54 48.98 -1.20
C THR A 451 -1.93 47.91 -0.33
N LEU A 452 -0.86 47.29 -0.84
CA LEU A 452 -0.01 46.35 -0.13
C LEU A 452 1.36 46.98 0.11
N ASN A 453 2.00 46.58 1.19
CA ASN A 453 3.42 46.85 1.40
C ASN A 453 4.28 46.09 0.38
N LYS A 454 5.58 46.39 0.38
CA LYS A 454 6.52 45.72 -0.53
C LYS A 454 6.50 44.20 -0.26
N PRO A 455 6.24 43.36 -1.28
CA PRO A 455 6.26 41.91 -1.11
C PRO A 455 7.70 41.44 -0.85
N GLU A 456 7.86 40.60 0.18
CA GLU A 456 9.16 39.97 0.48
C GLU A 456 9.33 38.60 -0.19
N SER A 457 8.24 37.90 -0.44
CA SER A 457 8.28 36.56 -1.04
C SER A 457 7.08 36.31 -1.94
N HIS A 458 7.05 35.13 -2.56
CA HIS A 458 5.97 34.67 -3.42
C HIS A 458 5.43 33.33 -2.92
N CYS A 459 4.17 33.04 -3.27
CA CYS A 459 3.59 31.72 -3.04
C CYS A 459 4.38 30.66 -3.83
N LEU A 460 4.76 29.57 -3.16
CA LEU A 460 5.47 28.45 -3.79
C LEU A 460 4.51 27.46 -4.46
N ALA A 461 3.25 27.45 -4.03
CA ALA A 461 2.21 26.64 -4.62
C ALA A 461 1.57 27.37 -5.81
N ARG A 462 1.05 26.58 -6.75
CA ARG A 462 0.21 27.12 -7.82
C ARG A 462 -1.08 27.64 -7.20
N HIS A 463 -1.50 28.83 -7.61
CA HIS A 463 -2.66 29.52 -7.06
C HIS A 463 -3.38 30.30 -8.16
N ALA A 464 -4.64 30.67 -7.90
CA ALA A 464 -5.39 31.52 -8.79
C ALA A 464 -4.78 32.93 -8.84
N ILE A 465 -4.34 33.34 -10.03
CA ILE A 465 -3.54 34.56 -10.23
C ILE A 465 -4.32 35.86 -9.98
N ASP A 466 -5.66 35.81 -10.08
CA ASP A 466 -6.54 36.96 -9.87
C ASP A 466 -6.74 37.31 -8.40
N LEU A 467 -6.30 36.43 -7.49
CA LEU A 467 -6.40 36.65 -6.06
C LEU A 467 -5.13 37.36 -5.54
N PRO A 468 -5.24 38.30 -4.57
CA PRO A 468 -4.09 39.05 -4.07
C PRO A 468 -2.97 38.16 -3.52
N GLY A 469 -3.32 37.02 -2.89
CA GLY A 469 -2.39 36.03 -2.35
C GLY A 469 -1.51 36.47 -1.18
N LEU A 470 -1.48 37.77 -0.87
CA LEU A 470 -0.60 38.41 0.11
C LEU A 470 -1.41 39.01 1.27
N VAL A 471 -0.76 39.18 2.42
CA VAL A 471 -1.26 39.90 3.59
C VAL A 471 -0.16 40.82 4.14
N ASP A 472 -0.53 41.99 4.63
CA ASP A 472 0.42 42.89 5.28
C ASP A 472 0.58 42.48 6.73
N VAL A 473 1.84 42.30 7.13
CA VAL A 473 2.20 41.87 8.48
C VAL A 473 3.27 42.77 9.05
N LYS A 474 3.27 42.89 10.38
CA LYS A 474 4.33 43.54 11.15
C LYS A 474 5.13 42.51 11.90
N ILE A 475 6.45 42.54 11.77
CA ILE A 475 7.34 41.66 12.53
C ILE A 475 7.34 42.07 14.00
N ILE A 476 6.86 41.20 14.88
CA ILE A 476 6.80 41.46 16.33
C ILE A 476 7.98 40.83 17.04
N MET A 477 8.37 39.61 16.65
CA MET A 477 9.53 38.93 17.23
C MET A 477 10.43 38.32 16.15
N SER A 478 11.73 38.33 16.41
CA SER A 478 12.78 37.72 15.59
C SER A 478 13.72 36.94 16.49
N GLN A 479 13.94 35.65 16.21
CA GLN A 479 14.85 34.79 16.99
C GLN A 479 14.52 34.73 18.50
N GLY A 480 13.25 34.96 18.87
CA GLY A 480 12.78 34.96 20.26
C GLY A 480 12.81 36.32 20.95
N ASP A 481 13.37 37.36 20.32
CA ASP A 481 13.41 38.72 20.87
C ASP A 481 12.37 39.61 20.21
N PHE A 482 11.81 40.56 20.97
CA PHE A 482 10.94 41.60 20.41
C PHE A 482 11.70 42.57 19.54
N VAL A 483 11.11 42.88 18.39
CA VAL A 483 11.64 43.89 17.48
C VAL A 483 10.96 45.23 17.80
N LYS A 484 11.72 46.15 18.39
CA LYS A 484 11.26 47.53 18.55
C LYS A 484 11.14 48.17 17.17
N ASP A 485 9.98 48.75 16.87
CA ASP A 485 9.66 49.36 15.57
C ASP A 485 9.78 48.36 14.40
N GLY A 486 9.22 47.16 14.59
CA GLY A 486 9.24 46.09 13.59
C GLY A 486 8.77 46.52 12.21
N SER A 487 9.47 46.03 11.18
CA SER A 487 9.19 46.29 9.78
C SER A 487 7.81 45.78 9.38
N GLU A 488 7.12 46.54 8.54
CA GLU A 488 5.87 46.15 7.90
C GLU A 488 6.17 45.65 6.48
N ILE A 489 5.74 44.44 6.17
CA ILE A 489 6.03 43.73 4.93
C ILE A 489 4.78 43.01 4.42
N ALA A 490 4.70 42.75 3.11
CA ALA A 490 3.67 41.89 2.55
C ALA A 490 4.22 40.47 2.36
N VAL A 491 3.48 39.47 2.86
CA VAL A 491 3.86 38.05 2.80
C VAL A 491 2.71 37.20 2.24
N PRO A 492 2.98 36.07 1.58
CA PRO A 492 1.94 35.15 1.13
C PRO A 492 1.12 34.61 2.30
N ALA A 493 -0.21 34.68 2.18
CA ALA A 493 -1.13 34.19 3.20
C ALA A 493 -0.88 32.70 3.52
N CYS A 494 -0.48 31.93 2.51
CA CYS A 494 -0.14 30.51 2.65
C CYS A 494 1.15 30.21 3.42
N GLN A 495 2.00 31.22 3.64
CA GLN A 495 3.21 31.08 4.44
C GLN A 495 2.99 31.52 5.89
N CYS A 496 1.81 32.06 6.22
CA CYS A 496 1.42 32.37 7.59
C CYS A 496 0.91 31.10 8.29
N VAL A 497 1.76 30.52 9.13
CA VAL A 497 1.44 29.30 9.89
C VAL A 497 0.90 29.69 11.26
N GLU A 498 -0.18 29.06 11.71
CA GLU A 498 -0.71 29.31 13.05
C GLU A 498 0.34 28.98 14.13
N LEU A 499 0.46 29.85 15.12
CA LEU A 499 1.33 29.61 16.26
C LEU A 499 0.86 28.37 17.04
N ASN A 500 1.81 27.50 17.37
CA ASN A 500 1.52 26.36 18.24
C ASN A 500 1.26 26.82 19.69
N ALA A 501 0.76 25.93 20.54
CA ALA A 501 0.38 26.29 21.92
C ALA A 501 1.55 26.85 22.74
N LYS A 502 2.77 26.36 22.51
CA LYS A 502 3.98 26.84 23.18
C LYS A 502 4.34 28.24 22.69
N GLU A 503 4.38 28.46 21.37
CA GLU A 503 4.68 29.78 20.77
C GLU A 503 3.64 30.83 21.20
N LYS A 504 2.36 30.46 21.30
CA LYS A 504 1.30 31.33 21.84
C LYS A 504 1.56 31.70 23.30
N LEU A 505 1.94 30.73 24.12
CA LEU A 505 2.26 30.97 25.54
C LEU A 505 3.51 31.83 25.70
N ASP A 506 4.56 31.56 24.93
CA ASP A 506 5.82 32.30 24.95
C ASP A 506 5.55 33.76 24.54
N LEU A 507 4.76 34.00 23.49
CA LEU A 507 4.33 35.34 23.07
C LEU A 507 3.54 36.06 24.16
N GLN A 508 2.59 35.39 24.83
CA GLN A 508 1.80 35.96 25.92
C GLN A 508 2.67 36.34 27.14
N GLN A 509 3.62 35.49 27.52
CA GLN A 509 4.56 35.78 28.60
C GLN A 509 5.44 36.98 28.26
N SER A 510 5.89 37.02 27.01
CA SER A 510 6.71 38.08 26.45
C SER A 510 5.96 39.43 26.48
N PHE A 511 4.68 39.45 26.09
CA PHE A 511 3.85 40.67 26.21
C PHE A 511 3.65 41.11 27.66
N LYS A 512 3.34 40.19 28.57
CA LYS A 512 3.21 40.51 30.00
C LYS A 512 4.48 41.12 30.57
N PHE A 513 5.63 40.54 30.25
CA PHE A 513 6.93 41.05 30.67
C PHE A 513 7.18 42.48 30.14
N LEU A 514 6.81 42.77 28.89
CA LEU A 514 6.90 44.13 28.34
C LEU A 514 5.96 45.12 29.05
N GLU A 515 4.72 44.72 29.32
CA GLU A 515 3.74 45.54 30.05
C GLU A 515 4.21 45.84 31.48
N GLU A 516 4.72 44.82 32.19
CA GLU A 516 5.29 44.97 33.52
C GLU A 516 6.50 45.88 33.52
N ASN A 517 7.43 45.71 32.57
CA ASN A 517 8.59 46.58 32.44
C ASN A 517 8.20 48.01 32.09
N LYS A 518 7.25 48.22 31.18
CA LYS A 518 6.73 49.56 30.85
C LYS A 518 6.12 50.21 32.09
N SER A 519 5.31 49.46 32.85
CA SER A 519 4.73 49.90 34.12
C SER A 519 5.79 50.28 35.16
N ASN A 520 6.83 49.45 35.31
CA ASN A 520 7.94 49.70 36.23
C ASN A 520 8.74 50.95 35.85
N VAL A 521 9.07 51.12 34.56
CA VAL A 521 9.78 52.31 34.05
C VAL A 521 8.95 53.58 34.30
N ILE A 522 7.65 53.55 34.02
CA ILE A 522 6.74 54.67 34.30
C ILE A 522 6.71 54.96 35.81
N GLN A 523 6.58 53.94 36.65
CA GLN A 523 6.59 54.10 38.11
C GLN A 523 7.89 54.73 38.62
N GLU A 524 9.04 54.31 38.11
CA GLU A 524 10.34 54.91 38.47
C GLU A 524 10.44 56.37 38.01
N GLN A 525 9.99 56.67 36.80
CA GLN A 525 9.96 58.05 36.29
C GLN A 525 9.01 58.93 37.11
N VAL A 526 7.85 58.42 37.51
CA VAL A 526 6.90 59.12 38.39
C VAL A 526 7.52 59.38 39.76
N LYS A 527 8.20 58.39 40.38
CA LYS A 527 8.92 58.61 41.64
C LYS A 527 10.00 59.68 41.52
N LYS A 528 10.71 59.74 40.38
CA LYS A 528 11.68 60.81 40.10
C LYS A 528 11.01 62.17 39.99
N ILE A 529 9.84 62.26 39.34
CA ILE A 529 9.04 63.49 39.28
C ILE A 529 8.67 63.95 40.69
N GLU A 530 8.13 63.06 41.53
CA GLU A 530 7.74 63.38 42.91
C GLU A 530 8.93 63.90 43.74
N ALA A 531 10.07 63.20 43.69
CA ALA A 531 11.27 63.60 44.42
C ALA A 531 11.84 64.96 43.96
N LEU A 532 11.80 65.23 42.65
CA LEU A 532 12.19 66.54 42.11
C LEU A 532 11.25 67.63 42.62
N VAL A 533 9.93 67.43 42.48
CA VAL A 533 8.90 68.36 42.96
C VAL A 533 9.06 68.67 44.46
N GLU A 534 9.30 67.64 45.28
CA GLU A 534 9.56 67.81 46.71
C GLU A 534 10.84 68.62 46.97
N LYS A 535 11.94 68.32 46.25
CA LYS A 535 13.19 69.07 46.35
C LYS A 535 13.01 70.55 46.00
N TYR A 536 12.21 70.88 45.00
CA TYR A 536 11.87 72.27 44.67
C TYR A 536 11.13 72.96 45.83
N ASN A 537 10.14 72.28 46.41
CA ASN A 537 9.36 72.82 47.54
C ASN A 537 10.23 73.04 48.80
N MET A 538 11.26 72.21 49.02
CA MET A 538 12.12 72.31 50.21
C MET A 538 13.27 73.31 50.07
N PHE A 539 13.96 73.36 48.92
CA PHE A 539 15.26 74.04 48.80
C PHE A 539 15.22 75.34 48.01
N ASN A 540 14.04 75.82 47.61
CA ASN A 540 13.86 77.08 46.87
C ASN A 540 14.85 77.19 45.69
N VAL A 541 14.87 76.15 44.86
CA VAL A 541 15.85 75.95 43.78
C VAL A 541 15.51 76.88 42.60
N LYS A 542 15.66 78.20 42.79
CA LYS A 542 15.20 79.22 41.84
C LYS A 542 16.11 79.41 40.61
N ASP A 543 17.38 79.03 40.70
CA ASP A 543 18.37 79.32 39.65
C ASP A 543 18.85 78.10 38.86
N ASN A 544 18.19 76.94 38.98
CA ASN A 544 18.70 75.71 38.38
C ASN A 544 18.01 75.35 37.06
N LYS A 545 18.50 75.92 35.96
CA LYS A 545 18.08 75.58 34.59
C LYS A 545 18.21 74.08 34.28
N SER A 546 19.18 73.39 34.89
CA SER A 546 19.36 71.94 34.74
C SER A 546 18.18 71.17 35.33
N TYR A 547 17.71 71.59 36.51
CA TYR A 547 16.54 70.99 37.19
C TYR A 547 15.26 71.16 36.35
N LEU A 548 15.04 72.35 35.78
CA LEU A 548 13.88 72.61 34.92
C LEU A 548 13.87 71.70 33.68
N ASN A 549 15.03 71.55 33.03
CA ASN A 549 15.16 70.70 31.84
C ASN A 549 14.92 69.23 32.16
N GLU A 550 15.50 68.73 33.26
CA GLU A 550 15.33 67.34 33.69
C GLU A 550 13.86 67.04 34.00
N LEU A 551 13.20 67.87 34.81
CA LEU A 551 11.79 67.68 35.15
C LEU A 551 10.88 67.76 33.91
N THR A 552 11.16 68.69 33.00
CA THR A 552 10.38 68.85 31.75
C THR A 552 10.51 67.62 30.85
N ASN A 553 11.71 67.07 30.70
CA ASN A 553 11.95 65.89 29.88
C ASN A 553 11.24 64.66 30.46
N ILE A 554 11.36 64.42 31.77
CA ILE A 554 10.73 63.24 32.40
C ILE A 554 9.20 63.36 32.32
N VAL A 555 8.62 64.55 32.58
CA VAL A 555 7.17 64.76 32.48
C VAL A 555 6.68 64.52 31.04
N ARG A 556 7.43 64.98 30.04
CA ARG A 556 7.11 64.74 28.63
C ARG A 556 7.15 63.24 28.30
N ASP A 557 8.22 62.54 28.68
CA ASP A 557 8.40 61.12 28.39
C ASP A 557 7.31 60.25 29.06
N VAL A 558 6.94 60.57 30.31
CA VAL A 558 5.83 59.90 31.01
C VAL A 558 4.50 60.17 30.30
N LYS A 559 4.23 61.43 29.93
CA LYS A 559 2.99 61.80 29.21
C LYS A 559 2.85 61.09 27.88
N GLU A 560 3.92 61.03 27.09
CA GLU A 560 3.96 60.30 25.82
C GLU A 560 3.70 58.80 26.08
N SER A 561 4.33 58.22 27.11
CA SER A 561 4.23 56.78 27.42
C SER A 561 2.86 56.32 27.93
N ILE A 562 2.12 57.19 28.63
CA ILE A 562 0.78 56.91 29.17
C ILE A 562 -0.34 57.47 28.31
N CYS A 563 -0.04 58.04 27.14
CA CYS A 563 -1.07 58.66 26.31
C CYS A 563 -2.18 57.65 26.03
N ASP A 564 -1.89 56.47 25.49
CA ASP A 564 -2.96 55.57 25.04
C ASP A 564 -3.51 54.66 26.15
N ASP A 565 -2.94 54.71 27.34
CA ASP A 565 -3.34 53.89 28.49
C ASP A 565 -4.23 54.69 29.46
N VAL A 566 -5.55 54.46 29.36
CA VAL A 566 -6.56 55.18 30.14
C VAL A 566 -6.36 54.99 31.64
N GLU A 567 -5.97 53.79 32.08
CA GLU A 567 -5.80 53.47 33.49
C GLU A 567 -4.58 54.18 34.07
N MET A 568 -3.43 54.06 33.40
CA MET A 568 -2.19 54.71 33.80
C MET A 568 -2.31 56.24 33.74
N ARG A 569 -2.99 56.76 32.72
CA ARG A 569 -3.30 58.18 32.59
C ARG A 569 -4.11 58.66 33.79
N SER A 570 -5.19 57.97 34.16
CA SER A 570 -6.02 58.31 35.32
C SER A 570 -5.22 58.26 36.62
N LYS A 571 -4.36 57.24 36.78
CA LYS A 571 -3.56 57.02 37.98
C LYS A 571 -2.53 58.12 38.22
N TYR A 572 -1.84 58.59 37.16
CA TYR A 572 -0.71 59.52 37.27
C TYR A 572 -1.03 60.98 36.93
N GLN A 573 -2.26 61.29 36.50
CA GLN A 573 -2.66 62.64 36.06
C GLN A 573 -2.41 63.73 37.12
N ILE A 574 -2.66 63.44 38.40
CA ILE A 574 -2.50 64.41 39.49
C ILE A 574 -1.02 64.78 39.66
N ILE A 575 -0.13 63.78 39.68
CA ILE A 575 1.32 63.98 39.87
C ILE A 575 1.89 64.76 38.68
N ILE A 576 1.51 64.40 37.46
CA ILE A 576 1.90 65.12 36.24
C ILE A 576 1.41 66.58 36.30
N GLY A 577 0.16 66.81 36.69
CA GLY A 577 -0.40 68.15 36.83
C GLY A 577 0.30 69.01 37.88
N GLN A 578 0.78 68.41 38.98
CA GLN A 578 1.60 69.09 39.98
C GLN A 578 2.98 69.46 39.42
N ALA A 579 3.64 68.52 38.75
CA ALA A 579 4.95 68.75 38.13
C ALA A 579 4.91 69.87 37.08
N GLU A 580 3.87 69.93 36.25
CA GLU A 580 3.67 71.01 35.28
C GLU A 580 3.48 72.38 35.93
N ARG A 581 2.85 72.46 37.11
CA ARG A 581 2.78 73.72 37.87
C ARG A 581 4.16 74.14 38.35
N VAL A 582 4.98 73.19 38.87
CA VAL A 582 6.36 73.47 39.27
C VAL A 582 7.21 73.92 38.09
N ILE A 583 7.14 73.24 36.94
CA ILE A 583 7.82 73.63 35.70
C ILE A 583 7.47 75.08 35.33
N ARG A 584 6.18 75.45 35.34
CA ARG A 584 5.73 76.82 35.05
C ARG A 584 6.28 77.84 36.05
N ASN A 585 6.24 77.55 37.34
CA ASN A 585 6.72 78.47 38.38
C ASN A 585 8.23 78.70 38.28
N VAL A 586 9.03 77.63 38.10
CA VAL A 586 10.47 77.72 37.90
C VAL A 586 10.80 78.51 36.63
N ALA A 587 10.09 78.26 35.53
CA ALA A 587 10.30 78.98 34.29
C ALA A 587 10.00 80.49 34.42
N ILE A 588 8.97 80.85 35.21
CA ILE A 588 8.65 82.24 35.56
C ILE A 588 9.78 82.85 36.41
N ASP A 589 10.19 82.18 37.50
CA ASP A 589 11.26 82.65 38.38
C ASP A 589 12.57 82.90 37.61
N ILE A 590 12.99 81.97 36.75
CA ILE A 590 14.19 82.12 35.91
C ILE A 590 14.07 83.32 34.97
N ARG A 591 12.89 83.55 34.39
CA ARG A 591 12.66 84.67 33.46
C ARG A 591 12.73 86.04 34.17
N PHE A 592 12.29 86.13 35.43
CA PHE A 592 12.22 87.39 36.17
C PHE A 592 13.45 87.69 37.05
N ASN A 593 14.16 86.66 37.55
CA ASN A 593 15.34 86.82 38.40
C ASN A 593 16.67 86.62 37.67
N GLY A 594 16.64 86.17 36.41
CA GLY A 594 17.83 85.98 35.55
C GLY A 594 18.30 87.24 34.81
N GLN A 595 17.79 88.42 35.17
CA GLN A 595 18.33 89.74 34.82
C GLN A 595 19.05 90.29 36.04
#